data_AF-A0A9P7N7W7-F1
#
_entry.id   AF-A0A9P7N7W7-F1
#
_cell.length_a   1.000
_cell.length_b   1.000
_cell.length_c   1.000
_cell.angle_alpha   90.00
_cell.angle_beta   90.00
_cell.angle_gamma   90.00
#
_symmetry.space_group_name_H-M   'P 1'
#
loop_
_entity.id
_entity.type
_entity.pdbx_description
1 polymer ?
#
loop_
_entity_poly.entity_id
_entity_poly.type
_entity_poly.pdbx_seq_one_letter_code
_entity_poly.pdbx_strand_id
1 'polypeptide(L)'
;MIIFLVVGNLASIFVRLDRQASKILGVTPPPEHAVPLAVSETTFHELDTELTYMLNNLLLFRQTKADVHSRQYPGTVPLDLLLEAKGLDQELRQYHAQILPPDTTTSPKYVLYSSPEDAYLRMRFLMGIILSTRSLYAEETVYDTLLDEFSAIMDYSAFLLQEQDRVLTGRSSKNVSPSTHPEVAYMTAIVQPLYITACKCRSSTMRRRAIALMGEASRFEEVHSADMHAAIGRRIMQLEEESLGEAQADDPAAVPEWCRIHAVRIRPAGAEAKFAEVIFQYRPNGMDGEWSELLEVVFW
;
A
#
# COMPACT_ATOMS: atom_id res chain seq x y z
N MET A 1 3.68 7.78 9.48
CA MET A 1 3.52 6.78 10.56
C MET A 1 2.28 5.96 10.24
N ILE A 2 2.46 4.73 9.76
CA ILE A 2 1.39 3.74 9.58
C ILE A 2 1.94 2.48 10.26
N ILE A 3 1.41 2.16 11.43
CA ILE A 3 1.63 0.89 12.11
C ILE A 3 0.29 0.17 12.02
N PHE A 4 0.18 -0.77 11.08
CA PHE A 4 -0.58 -2.00 11.26
C PHE A 4 -0.05 -3.00 10.26
N LEU A 5 0.87 -3.85 10.71
CA LEU A 5 1.09 -5.16 10.12
C LEU A 5 1.67 -6.08 11.20
N VAL A 6 1.12 -7.29 11.23
CA VAL A 6 1.44 -8.43 12.10
C VAL A 6 0.72 -8.47 13.45
N VAL A 7 -0.53 -8.94 13.44
CA VAL A 7 -0.90 -10.02 14.37
C VAL A 7 -1.16 -11.26 13.51
N GLY A 8 -0.07 -11.94 13.14
CA GLY A 8 -0.08 -13.20 12.40
C GLY A 8 0.08 -14.38 13.36
N ASN A 9 -0.82 -15.35 13.20
CA ASN A 9 -0.94 -16.62 13.91
C ASN A 9 0.41 -17.33 14.16
N LEU A 10 0.70 -17.64 15.44
CA LEU A 10 1.89 -18.34 15.94
C LEU A 10 2.24 -19.60 15.14
N ALA A 11 1.24 -20.33 14.60
CA ALA A 11 1.48 -21.54 13.82
C ALA A 11 2.28 -21.28 12.54
N SER A 12 2.05 -20.15 11.85
CA SER A 12 2.80 -19.75 10.66
C SER A 12 4.26 -19.39 10.98
N ILE A 13 4.51 -18.88 12.18
CA ILE A 13 5.85 -18.54 12.67
C ILE A 13 6.66 -19.83 12.94
N PHE A 14 6.02 -20.86 13.51
CA PHE A 14 6.68 -22.16 13.75
C PHE A 14 7.01 -22.90 12.45
N VAL A 15 6.13 -22.90 11.45
CA VAL A 15 6.41 -23.49 10.12
C VAL A 15 7.58 -22.79 9.42
N ARG A 16 7.73 -21.47 9.60
CA ARG A 16 8.86 -20.70 9.07
C ARG A 16 10.18 -21.03 9.77
N LEU A 17 10.14 -21.19 11.10
CA LEU A 17 11.30 -21.61 11.89
C LEU A 17 11.82 -22.98 11.45
N ASP A 18 10.92 -23.94 11.19
CA ASP A 18 11.30 -25.29 10.75
C ASP A 18 11.90 -25.30 9.33
N ARG A 19 11.34 -24.50 8.42
CA ARG A 19 11.86 -24.39 7.04
C ARG A 19 13.21 -23.66 6.98
N GLN A 20 13.44 -22.69 7.85
CA GLN A 20 14.72 -21.99 7.98
C GLN A 20 15.77 -22.87 8.68
N ALA A 21 15.39 -23.58 9.75
CA ALA A 21 16.25 -24.54 10.43
C ALA A 21 16.71 -25.66 9.50
N SER A 22 15.81 -26.16 8.64
CA SER A 22 16.15 -27.20 7.65
C SER A 22 17.18 -26.73 6.61
N LYS A 23 17.13 -25.46 6.17
CA LYS A 23 18.12 -24.89 5.25
C LYS A 23 19.48 -24.63 5.92
N ILE A 24 19.49 -24.30 7.21
CA ILE A 24 20.72 -24.00 7.96
C ILE A 24 21.44 -25.28 8.40
N LEU A 25 20.69 -26.33 8.76
CA LEU A 25 21.26 -27.57 9.29
C LEU A 25 21.60 -28.62 8.22
N GLY A 26 21.18 -28.42 6.96
CA GLY A 26 21.45 -29.37 5.87
C GLY A 26 20.83 -30.76 6.08
N VAL A 27 19.84 -30.87 6.98
CA VAL A 27 19.15 -32.12 7.30
C VAL A 27 17.89 -32.20 6.46
N THR A 28 17.80 -33.20 5.58
CA THR A 28 16.55 -33.57 4.91
C THR A 28 15.54 -34.07 5.95
N PRO A 29 14.31 -33.53 5.97
CA PRO A 29 13.28 -34.03 6.88
C PRO A 29 12.94 -35.50 6.57
N PRO A 30 12.54 -36.29 7.58
CA PRO A 30 12.22 -37.70 7.39
C PRO A 30 11.03 -37.88 6.43
N PRO A 31 10.99 -39.00 5.67
CA PRO A 31 9.94 -39.23 4.69
C PRO A 31 8.63 -39.57 5.39
N GLU A 32 7.76 -38.58 5.59
CA GLU A 32 6.37 -38.81 5.96
C GLU A 32 5.59 -39.26 4.71
N HIS A 33 5.22 -40.54 4.72
CA HIS A 33 4.11 -41.21 4.05
C HIS A 33 3.28 -40.30 3.13
N ALA A 34 3.48 -40.49 1.83
CA ALA A 34 2.75 -39.86 0.76
C ALA A 34 1.23 -40.11 0.86
N VAL A 35 0.54 -39.23 1.57
CA VAL A 35 -0.86 -38.94 1.25
C VAL A 35 -0.81 -38.03 0.02
N PRO A 36 -1.47 -38.38 -1.10
CA PRO A 36 -1.57 -37.47 -2.23
C PRO A 36 -2.50 -36.32 -1.82
N LEU A 37 -1.90 -35.31 -1.18
CA LEU A 37 -2.54 -34.04 -0.92
C LEU A 37 -2.74 -33.36 -2.27
N ALA A 38 -4.01 -33.18 -2.61
CA ALA A 38 -4.45 -32.47 -3.79
C ALA A 38 -3.69 -31.15 -3.93
N VAL A 39 -3.00 -31.01 -5.06
CA VAL A 39 -2.33 -29.77 -5.48
C VAL A 39 -3.41 -28.82 -5.97
N SER A 40 -4.00 -28.00 -5.10
CA SER A 40 -4.71 -26.77 -5.45
C SER A 40 -5.22 -26.09 -4.17
N GLU A 41 -4.46 -25.13 -3.64
CA GLU A 41 -4.85 -24.09 -2.63
C GLU A 41 -3.60 -23.46 -1.96
N THR A 42 -2.42 -24.08 -2.11
CA THR A 42 -1.14 -23.65 -1.51
C THR A 42 -0.43 -22.48 -2.19
N THR A 43 -1.02 -21.81 -3.20
CA THR A 43 -0.32 -20.76 -3.95
C THR A 43 -0.57 -19.35 -3.39
N PHE A 44 -1.81 -18.90 -3.27
CA PHE A 44 -2.11 -17.50 -2.93
C PHE A 44 -1.57 -17.05 -1.55
N HIS A 45 -1.79 -17.84 -0.50
CA HIS A 45 -1.38 -17.46 0.86
C HIS A 45 0.15 -17.39 1.01
N GLU A 46 0.88 -18.31 0.37
CA GLU A 46 2.34 -18.26 0.35
C GLU A 46 2.82 -16.98 -0.34
N LEU A 47 2.17 -16.62 -1.46
CA LEU A 47 2.48 -15.40 -2.18
C LEU A 47 2.16 -14.15 -1.34
N ASP A 48 0.95 -14.06 -0.80
CA ASP A 48 0.53 -12.95 0.05
C ASP A 48 1.45 -12.77 1.28
N THR A 49 1.89 -13.87 1.89
CA THR A 49 2.83 -13.86 3.01
C THR A 49 4.19 -13.30 2.61
N GLU A 50 4.73 -13.76 1.47
CA GLU A 50 6.03 -13.29 0.97
C GLU A 50 5.98 -11.80 0.59
N LEU A 51 4.93 -11.39 -0.12
CA LEU A 51 4.70 -9.98 -0.46
C LEU A 51 4.57 -9.12 0.79
N THR A 52 3.85 -9.61 1.81
CA THR A 52 3.77 -8.93 3.11
C THR A 52 5.14 -8.76 3.76
N TYR A 53 6.00 -9.79 3.69
CA TYR A 53 7.36 -9.71 4.23
C TYR A 53 8.20 -8.66 3.51
N MET A 54 8.21 -8.64 2.17
CA MET A 54 8.93 -7.64 1.39
C MET A 54 8.42 -6.22 1.67
N LEU A 55 7.10 -6.02 1.70
CA LEU A 55 6.50 -4.71 2.00
C LEU A 55 6.85 -4.24 3.42
N ASN A 56 6.88 -5.14 4.40
CA ASN A 56 7.31 -4.81 5.77
C ASN A 56 8.78 -4.40 5.82
N ASN A 57 9.67 -5.11 5.12
CA ASN A 57 11.08 -4.75 5.04
C ASN A 57 11.26 -3.36 4.40
N LEU A 58 10.53 -3.08 3.32
CA LEU A 58 10.55 -1.78 2.65
C LEU A 58 10.04 -0.66 3.56
N LEU A 59 8.92 -0.87 4.26
CA LEU A 59 8.38 0.10 5.21
C LEU A 59 9.35 0.35 6.36
N LEU A 60 9.97 -0.71 6.91
CA LEU A 60 10.94 -0.58 7.99
C LEU A 60 12.18 0.18 7.54
N PHE A 61 12.74 -0.16 6.37
CA PHE A 61 13.85 0.56 5.76
C PHE A 61 13.53 2.05 5.61
N ARG A 62 12.35 2.38 5.09
CA ARG A 62 11.92 3.76 4.94
C ARG A 62 11.81 4.48 6.27
N GLN A 63 11.13 3.89 7.25
CA GLN A 63 10.87 4.55 8.52
C GLN A 63 12.14 4.78 9.35
N THR A 64 13.07 3.81 9.33
CA THR A 64 14.25 3.81 10.20
C THR A 64 15.48 4.43 9.57
N LYS A 65 15.58 4.39 8.23
CA LYS A 65 16.76 4.85 7.49
C LYS A 65 16.40 5.95 6.49
N ALA A 66 15.63 5.65 5.45
CA ALA A 66 15.47 6.57 4.32
C ALA A 66 14.77 7.89 4.70
N ASP A 67 13.63 7.83 5.40
CA ASP A 67 12.89 9.03 5.81
C ASP A 67 13.64 9.81 6.91
N VAL A 68 14.40 9.12 7.78
CA VAL A 68 15.26 9.77 8.79
C VAL A 68 16.35 10.56 8.09
N HIS A 69 17.02 9.94 7.11
CA HIS A 69 18.06 10.57 6.33
C HIS A 69 17.52 11.75 5.52
N SER A 70 16.44 11.57 4.76
CA SER A 70 15.81 12.62 3.95
C SER A 70 15.41 13.84 4.79
N ARG A 71 15.01 13.63 6.06
CA ARG A 71 14.72 14.74 6.98
C ARG A 71 15.97 15.52 7.39
N GLN A 72 17.09 14.85 7.62
CA GLN A 72 18.31 15.47 8.14
C GLN A 72 19.19 16.09 7.04
N TYR A 73 19.30 15.41 5.90
CA TYR A 73 20.22 15.77 4.82
C TYR A 73 19.51 15.64 3.46
N PRO A 74 18.66 16.60 3.08
CA PRO A 74 18.07 16.63 1.76
C PRO A 74 19.16 16.85 0.70
N GLY A 75 19.13 16.08 -0.39
CA GLY A 75 19.98 16.31 -1.56
C GLY A 75 21.21 15.40 -1.71
N THR A 76 21.63 14.65 -0.69
CA THR A 76 22.67 13.62 -0.85
C THR A 76 22.20 12.32 -0.23
N VAL A 77 22.08 11.24 -1.00
CA VAL A 77 21.74 9.92 -0.44
C VAL A 77 23.03 9.10 -0.30
N PRO A 78 23.39 8.65 0.91
CA PRO A 78 24.52 7.77 1.14
C PRO A 78 24.48 6.52 0.26
N LEU A 79 25.66 6.07 -0.19
CA LEU A 79 25.76 4.94 -1.11
C LEU A 79 25.20 3.64 -0.52
N ASP A 80 25.38 3.41 0.77
CA ASP A 80 24.82 2.28 1.50
C ASP A 80 23.29 2.28 1.48
N LEU A 81 22.65 3.42 1.70
CA LEU A 81 21.18 3.55 1.61
C LEU A 81 20.68 3.35 0.18
N LEU A 82 21.41 3.87 -0.82
CA LEU A 82 21.07 3.63 -2.23
C LEU A 82 21.18 2.15 -2.61
N LEU A 83 22.20 1.45 -2.14
CA LEU A 83 22.40 0.02 -2.40
C LEU A 83 21.30 -0.83 -1.74
N GLU A 84 20.94 -0.53 -0.49
CA GLU A 84 19.87 -1.23 0.22
C GLU A 84 18.50 -0.99 -0.44
N ALA A 85 18.19 0.26 -0.78
CA ALA A 85 16.96 0.62 -1.49
C ALA A 85 16.84 -0.10 -2.85
N LYS A 86 17.94 -0.13 -3.62
CA LYS A 86 17.98 -0.87 -4.90
C LYS A 86 17.83 -2.38 -4.71
N GLY A 87 18.41 -2.94 -3.65
CA GLY A 87 18.26 -4.35 -3.32
C GLY A 87 16.80 -4.72 -3.07
N LEU A 88 16.11 -3.93 -2.25
CA LEU A 88 14.68 -4.13 -1.95
C LEU A 88 13.79 -3.95 -3.19
N ASP A 89 14.07 -2.94 -4.03
CA ASP A 89 13.32 -2.73 -5.28
C ASP A 89 13.53 -3.90 -6.27
N GLN A 90 14.77 -4.39 -6.38
CA GLN A 90 15.10 -5.53 -7.23
C GLN A 90 14.43 -6.83 -6.75
N GLU A 91 14.45 -7.10 -5.43
CA GLU A 91 13.77 -8.26 -4.83
C GLU A 91 12.27 -8.24 -5.14
N LEU A 92 11.62 -7.08 -4.91
CA LEU A 92 10.20 -6.88 -5.18
C LEU A 92 9.86 -7.13 -6.66
N ARG A 93 10.66 -6.57 -7.60
CA ARG A 93 10.45 -6.75 -9.05
C ARG A 93 10.71 -8.18 -9.52
N GLN A 94 11.73 -8.84 -8.98
CA GLN A 94 12.03 -10.24 -9.29
C GLN A 94 10.90 -11.15 -8.85
N TYR A 95 10.36 -10.91 -7.66
CA TYR A 95 9.21 -11.63 -7.14
C TYR A 95 7.98 -11.46 -8.07
N HIS A 96 7.64 -10.23 -8.45
CA HIS A 96 6.53 -10.00 -9.38
C HIS A 96 6.71 -10.70 -10.73
N ALA A 97 7.89 -10.62 -11.33
CA ALA A 97 8.15 -11.27 -12.62
C ALA A 97 7.98 -12.80 -12.59
N GLN A 98 8.15 -13.44 -11.42
CA GLN A 98 7.98 -14.88 -11.25
C GLN A 98 6.51 -15.32 -11.13
N ILE A 99 5.64 -14.41 -10.68
CA ILE A 99 4.28 -14.74 -10.22
C ILE A 99 3.22 -14.15 -11.15
N LEU A 100 3.49 -12.96 -11.67
CA LEU A 100 2.59 -12.15 -12.49
C LEU A 100 3.37 -11.82 -13.77
N PRO A 101 3.45 -12.76 -14.74
CA PRO A 101 4.14 -12.50 -15.99
C PRO A 101 3.54 -11.27 -16.68
N PRO A 102 4.35 -10.45 -17.37
CA PRO A 102 3.87 -9.24 -18.02
C PRO A 102 2.74 -9.59 -19.01
N ASP A 103 1.64 -8.84 -18.92
CA ASP A 103 0.46 -9.05 -19.75
C ASP A 103 0.87 -9.05 -21.23
N THR A 104 0.48 -10.10 -21.95
CA THR A 104 0.80 -10.26 -23.36
C THR A 104 0.04 -9.23 -24.20
N THR A 105 0.71 -8.10 -24.45
CA THR A 105 0.62 -7.31 -25.70
C THR A 105 -0.76 -6.88 -26.23
N THR A 106 -1.77 -6.69 -25.36
CA THR A 106 -3.06 -6.14 -25.83
C THR A 106 -3.59 -5.07 -24.87
N SER A 107 -3.21 -3.80 -25.13
CA SER A 107 -3.76 -2.56 -24.58
C SER A 107 -3.69 -2.36 -23.04
N PRO A 108 -2.91 -1.38 -22.54
CA PRO A 108 -2.66 -1.16 -21.10
C PRO A 108 -3.85 -0.58 -20.30
N LYS A 109 -5.03 -0.44 -20.90
CA LYS A 109 -6.19 0.21 -20.26
C LYS A 109 -7.23 -0.73 -19.67
N TYR A 110 -7.11 -2.04 -19.93
CA TYR A 110 -8.06 -3.03 -19.42
C TYR A 110 -7.30 -4.33 -19.12
N VAL A 111 -6.65 -4.39 -17.96
CA VAL A 111 -6.16 -5.66 -17.42
C VAL A 111 -7.38 -6.55 -17.24
N LEU A 112 -7.43 -7.68 -17.95
CA LEU A 112 -8.48 -8.67 -17.78
C LEU A 112 -8.26 -9.30 -16.40
N TYR A 113 -9.06 -8.91 -15.40
CA TYR A 113 -8.97 -9.47 -14.06
C TYR A 113 -9.13 -10.98 -14.13
N SER A 114 -8.10 -11.74 -13.77
CA SER A 114 -8.14 -13.21 -13.84
C SER A 114 -8.87 -13.80 -12.63
N SER A 115 -8.69 -13.20 -11.44
CA SER A 115 -9.46 -13.49 -10.22
C SER A 115 -9.32 -12.35 -9.19
N PRO A 116 -10.15 -12.30 -8.12
CA PRO A 116 -9.98 -11.38 -6.99
C PRO A 116 -8.59 -11.49 -6.31
N GLU A 117 -8.06 -12.70 -6.18
CA GLU A 117 -6.74 -12.97 -5.62
C GLU A 117 -5.62 -12.32 -6.43
N ASP A 118 -5.69 -12.44 -7.76
CA ASP A 118 -4.75 -11.83 -8.71
C ASP A 118 -4.80 -10.30 -8.64
N ALA A 119 -6.01 -9.72 -8.66
CA ALA A 119 -6.22 -8.28 -8.52
C ALA A 119 -5.63 -7.75 -7.20
N TYR A 120 -5.82 -8.47 -6.10
CA TYR A 120 -5.28 -8.12 -4.80
C TYR A 120 -3.74 -8.16 -4.77
N LEU A 121 -3.11 -9.23 -5.26
CA LEU A 121 -1.65 -9.34 -5.28
C LEU A 121 -1.02 -8.26 -6.16
N ARG A 122 -1.61 -8.00 -7.34
CA ARG A 122 -1.18 -6.92 -8.25
C ARG A 122 -1.27 -5.55 -7.58
N MET A 123 -2.39 -5.24 -6.94
CA MET A 123 -2.58 -3.98 -6.20
C MET A 123 -1.51 -3.81 -5.11
N ARG A 124 -1.26 -4.84 -4.30
CA ARG A 124 -0.25 -4.79 -3.23
C ARG A 124 1.17 -4.65 -3.76
N PHE A 125 1.48 -5.28 -4.89
CA PHE A 125 2.76 -5.09 -5.57
C PHE A 125 2.94 -3.65 -6.05
N LEU A 126 1.92 -3.06 -6.69
CA LEU A 126 1.97 -1.67 -7.13
C LEU A 126 2.18 -0.71 -5.95
N MET A 127 1.55 -0.98 -4.81
CA MET A 127 1.82 -0.25 -3.57
C MET A 127 3.30 -0.33 -3.19
N GLY A 128 3.93 -1.51 -3.31
CA GLY A 128 5.36 -1.70 -3.07
C GLY A 128 6.23 -0.86 -3.99
N ILE A 129 5.91 -0.80 -5.29
CA ILE A 129 6.61 0.05 -6.26
C ILE A 129 6.52 1.52 -5.87
N ILE A 130 5.33 2.02 -5.53
CA ILE A 130 5.16 3.40 -5.09
C ILE A 130 5.95 3.67 -3.80
N LEU A 131 5.93 2.74 -2.85
CA LEU A 131 6.70 2.89 -1.62
C LEU A 131 8.21 2.91 -1.90
N SER A 132 8.71 2.11 -2.85
CA SER A 132 10.14 2.02 -3.19
C SER A 132 10.65 3.26 -3.90
N THR A 133 9.85 3.91 -4.76
CA THR A 133 10.28 5.09 -5.52
C THR A 133 10.82 6.20 -4.61
N ARG A 134 10.09 6.56 -3.56
CA ARG A 134 10.55 7.62 -2.64
C ARG A 134 11.72 7.23 -1.76
N SER A 135 12.04 5.95 -1.62
CA SER A 135 13.22 5.56 -0.85
C SER A 135 14.53 6.11 -1.42
N LEU A 136 14.50 6.58 -2.68
CA LEU A 136 15.63 7.12 -3.43
C LEU A 136 15.58 8.64 -3.63
N TYR A 137 14.44 9.30 -3.36
CA TYR A 137 14.21 10.70 -3.68
C TYR A 137 13.50 11.43 -2.54
N ALA A 138 13.89 12.68 -2.29
CA ALA A 138 13.34 13.45 -1.18
C ALA A 138 12.05 14.19 -1.59
N GLU A 139 11.96 14.56 -2.86
CA GLU A 139 10.88 15.25 -3.52
C GLU A 139 9.66 14.34 -3.71
N GLU A 140 8.46 14.88 -3.50
CA GLU A 140 7.19 14.23 -3.75
C GLU A 140 6.81 14.24 -5.23
N THR A 141 7.28 15.22 -6.01
CA THR A 141 7.06 15.28 -7.47
C THR A 141 7.53 14.04 -8.24
N VAL A 142 8.43 13.23 -7.66
CA VAL A 142 8.87 11.96 -8.27
C VAL A 142 7.70 10.99 -8.54
N TYR A 143 6.63 11.10 -7.75
CA TYR A 143 5.43 10.28 -7.88
C TYR A 143 4.64 10.55 -9.16
N ASP A 144 4.88 11.67 -9.85
CA ASP A 144 4.26 11.96 -11.15
C ASP A 144 4.63 10.93 -12.23
N THR A 145 5.75 10.24 -12.05
CA THR A 145 6.17 9.17 -12.96
C THR A 145 5.35 7.89 -12.79
N LEU A 146 4.49 7.81 -11.75
CA LEU A 146 3.75 6.61 -11.36
C LEU A 146 2.21 6.76 -11.48
N LEU A 147 1.74 7.69 -12.32
CA LEU A 147 0.31 7.94 -12.47
C LEU A 147 -0.46 6.70 -12.96
N ASP A 148 0.16 5.89 -13.82
CA ASP A 148 -0.46 4.65 -14.33
C ASP A 148 -0.62 3.62 -13.19
N GLU A 149 0.38 3.48 -12.33
CA GLU A 149 0.34 2.61 -11.14
C GLU A 149 -0.75 3.04 -10.15
N PHE A 150 -0.87 4.34 -9.89
CA PHE A 150 -1.97 4.86 -9.08
C PHE A 150 -3.34 4.58 -9.70
N SER A 151 -3.46 4.70 -11.04
CA SER A 151 -4.72 4.39 -11.73
C SER A 151 -5.07 2.92 -11.60
N ALA A 152 -4.10 2.04 -11.82
CA ALA A 152 -4.29 0.60 -11.68
C ALA A 152 -4.69 0.21 -10.26
N ILE A 153 -4.09 0.81 -9.21
CA ILE A 153 -4.53 0.60 -7.82
C ILE A 153 -6.01 0.94 -7.64
N MET A 154 -6.47 2.07 -8.17
CA MET A 154 -7.89 2.44 -8.06
C MET A 154 -8.80 1.44 -8.77
N ASP A 155 -8.39 0.96 -9.94
CA ASP A 155 -9.18 0.03 -10.73
C ASP A 155 -9.25 -1.36 -10.05
N TYR A 156 -8.13 -1.86 -9.50
CA TYR A 156 -8.14 -3.08 -8.67
C TYR A 156 -8.98 -2.91 -7.40
N SER A 157 -8.87 -1.77 -6.73
CA SER A 157 -9.65 -1.51 -5.51
C SER A 157 -11.15 -1.50 -5.78
N ALA A 158 -11.57 -0.82 -6.87
CA ALA A 158 -12.97 -0.78 -7.28
C ALA A 158 -13.51 -2.16 -7.66
N PHE A 159 -12.72 -2.97 -8.38
CA PHE A 159 -13.05 -4.34 -8.71
C PHE A 159 -13.24 -5.21 -7.45
N LEU A 160 -12.30 -5.15 -6.50
CA LEU A 160 -12.36 -5.91 -5.25
C LEU A 160 -13.57 -5.52 -4.39
N LEU A 161 -13.89 -4.23 -4.29
CA LEU A 161 -15.09 -3.73 -3.60
C LEU A 161 -16.38 -4.23 -4.25
N GLN A 162 -16.44 -4.25 -5.58
CA GLN A 162 -17.59 -4.77 -6.31
C GLN A 162 -17.80 -6.27 -6.08
N GLU A 163 -16.73 -7.06 -6.11
CA GLU A 163 -16.80 -8.49 -5.83
C GLU A 163 -17.27 -8.77 -4.39
N GLN A 164 -16.79 -7.99 -3.42
CA GLN A 164 -17.26 -8.08 -2.04
C GLN A 164 -18.76 -7.80 -1.90
N ASP A 165 -19.28 -6.75 -2.54
CA ASP A 165 -20.71 -6.42 -2.53
C ASP A 165 -21.56 -7.53 -3.19
N ARG A 166 -21.06 -8.16 -4.26
CA ARG A 166 -21.74 -9.29 -4.92
C ARG A 166 -21.86 -10.52 -4.02
N VAL A 167 -20.82 -10.82 -3.25
CA VAL A 167 -20.81 -11.92 -2.29
C VAL A 167 -21.81 -11.65 -1.17
N LEU A 168 -21.75 -10.46 -0.54
CA LEU A 168 -22.62 -10.08 0.57
C LEU A 168 -24.10 -9.96 0.19
N THR A 169 -24.40 -9.48 -1.03
CA THR A 169 -25.79 -9.35 -1.51
C THR A 169 -26.38 -10.66 -2.04
N GLY A 170 -25.64 -11.78 -1.98
CA GLY A 170 -26.09 -13.09 -2.44
C GLY A 170 -26.36 -13.15 -3.95
N ARG A 171 -25.81 -12.20 -4.71
CA ARG A 171 -25.90 -12.16 -6.19
C ARG A 171 -24.86 -13.03 -6.86
N SER A 172 -24.00 -13.69 -6.07
CA SER A 172 -23.04 -14.67 -6.58
C SER A 172 -23.76 -15.83 -7.26
N SER A 173 -23.40 -16.10 -8.51
CA SER A 173 -23.92 -17.23 -9.28
C SER A 173 -23.64 -18.53 -8.52
N LYS A 174 -24.64 -19.43 -8.44
CA LYS A 174 -24.63 -20.70 -7.68
C LYS A 174 -23.50 -21.71 -8.01
N ASN A 175 -22.52 -21.32 -8.81
CA ASN A 175 -21.44 -22.18 -9.30
C ASN A 175 -20.05 -21.78 -8.80
N VAL A 176 -19.92 -20.80 -7.90
CA VAL A 176 -18.61 -20.47 -7.30
C VAL A 176 -18.46 -21.29 -6.02
N SER A 177 -17.50 -22.22 -6.04
CA SER A 177 -17.04 -22.96 -4.86
C SER A 177 -16.84 -21.98 -3.70
N PRO A 178 -17.22 -22.33 -2.45
CA PRO A 178 -16.96 -21.47 -1.31
C PRO A 178 -15.45 -21.39 -1.12
N SER A 179 -14.81 -20.39 -1.71
CA SER A 179 -13.42 -20.09 -1.45
C SER A 179 -13.34 -19.69 0.02
N THR A 180 -12.62 -20.49 0.80
CA THR A 180 -12.33 -20.31 2.23
C THR A 180 -11.38 -19.11 2.44
N HIS A 181 -11.69 -17.96 1.84
CA HIS A 181 -10.89 -16.76 1.98
C HIS A 181 -11.63 -15.83 2.94
N PRO A 182 -11.03 -15.50 4.10
CA PRO A 182 -11.69 -14.63 5.06
C PRO A 182 -11.93 -13.27 4.40
N GLU A 183 -13.21 -12.96 4.13
CA GLU A 183 -13.75 -11.71 3.57
C GLU A 183 -13.17 -10.43 4.21
N VAL A 184 -12.62 -10.56 5.43
CA VAL A 184 -12.02 -9.51 6.24
C VAL A 184 -10.61 -9.10 5.76
N ALA A 185 -9.85 -10.00 5.12
CA ALA A 185 -8.44 -9.75 4.79
C ALA A 185 -8.26 -8.73 3.64
N TYR A 186 -9.16 -8.76 2.65
CA TYR A 186 -9.07 -7.86 1.49
C TYR A 186 -9.33 -6.40 1.87
N MET A 187 -10.28 -6.15 2.77
CA MET A 187 -10.73 -4.79 3.08
C MET A 187 -9.67 -3.98 3.82
N THR A 188 -9.05 -4.57 4.86
CA THR A 188 -7.93 -3.91 5.57
C THR A 188 -6.78 -3.59 4.61
N ALA A 189 -6.59 -4.44 3.60
CA ALA A 189 -5.48 -4.34 2.67
C ALA A 189 -5.71 -3.40 1.47
N ILE A 190 -6.96 -3.03 1.12
CA ILE A 190 -7.24 -1.98 0.10
C ILE A 190 -7.09 -0.57 0.67
N VAL A 191 -7.28 -0.38 1.99
CA VAL A 191 -7.22 0.94 2.62
C VAL A 191 -5.84 1.56 2.48
N GLN A 192 -4.77 0.79 2.69
CA GLN A 192 -3.41 1.33 2.63
C GLN A 192 -3.00 1.79 1.21
N PRO A 193 -3.19 1.01 0.13
CA PRO A 193 -2.97 1.48 -1.25
C PRO A 193 -3.79 2.72 -1.62
N LEU A 194 -5.07 2.77 -1.24
CA LEU A 194 -5.94 3.93 -1.50
C LEU A 194 -5.50 5.16 -0.71
N TYR A 195 -5.11 4.99 0.55
CA TYR A 195 -4.57 6.07 1.38
C TYR A 195 -3.28 6.64 0.80
N ILE A 196 -2.36 5.77 0.37
CA ILE A 196 -1.14 6.19 -0.33
C ILE A 196 -1.50 6.97 -1.60
N THR A 197 -2.48 6.50 -2.38
CA THR A 197 -2.96 7.21 -3.58
C THR A 197 -3.49 8.61 -3.22
N ALA A 198 -4.34 8.73 -2.20
CA ALA A 198 -4.89 10.00 -1.73
C ALA A 198 -3.81 10.97 -1.24
N CYS A 199 -2.71 10.47 -0.66
CA CYS A 199 -1.64 11.30 -0.10
C CYS A 199 -0.54 11.65 -1.10
N LYS A 200 -0.19 10.71 -2.00
CA LYS A 200 1.05 10.77 -2.79
C LYS A 200 0.83 11.02 -4.28
N CYS A 201 -0.32 10.66 -4.82
CA CYS A 201 -0.69 11.08 -6.17
C CYS A 201 -0.99 12.58 -6.17
N ARG A 202 -0.48 13.33 -7.15
CA ARG A 202 -0.78 14.76 -7.33
C ARG A 202 -2.03 15.05 -8.19
N SER A 203 -2.57 14.03 -8.85
CA SER A 203 -3.81 14.17 -9.64
C SER A 203 -5.03 14.31 -8.72
N SER A 204 -5.61 15.50 -8.62
CA SER A 204 -6.73 15.74 -7.70
C SER A 204 -7.95 14.85 -7.99
N THR A 205 -8.19 14.51 -9.26
CA THR A 205 -9.27 13.58 -9.64
C THR A 205 -9.05 12.18 -9.06
N MET A 206 -7.83 11.65 -9.15
CA MET A 206 -7.47 10.33 -8.60
C MET A 206 -7.50 10.34 -7.08
N ARG A 207 -7.06 11.42 -6.44
CA ARG A 207 -7.10 11.57 -4.98
C ARG A 207 -8.53 11.56 -4.46
N ARG A 208 -9.43 12.35 -5.05
CA ARG A 208 -10.85 12.37 -4.69
C ARG A 208 -11.50 11.01 -4.90
N ARG A 209 -11.19 10.33 -6.01
CA ARG A 209 -11.65 8.96 -6.28
C ARG A 209 -11.15 7.98 -5.22
N ALA A 210 -9.87 8.03 -4.84
CA ALA A 210 -9.33 7.18 -3.78
C ALA A 210 -9.99 7.41 -2.42
N ILE A 211 -10.27 8.68 -2.07
CA ILE A 211 -11.01 9.04 -0.84
C ILE A 211 -12.44 8.48 -0.88
N ALA A 212 -13.12 8.55 -2.02
CA ALA A 212 -14.46 7.99 -2.18
C ALA A 212 -14.44 6.45 -2.02
N LEU A 213 -13.49 5.75 -2.65
CA LEU A 213 -13.33 4.31 -2.53
C LEU A 213 -13.04 3.86 -1.09
N MET A 214 -12.27 4.63 -0.30
CA MET A 214 -12.10 4.33 1.13
C MET A 214 -13.41 4.48 1.92
N GLY A 215 -14.25 5.46 1.59
CA GLY A 215 -15.59 5.59 2.18
C GLY A 215 -16.54 4.45 1.78
N GLU A 216 -16.36 3.85 0.61
CA GLU A 216 -17.07 2.62 0.24
C GLU A 216 -16.53 1.41 1.02
N ALA A 217 -15.21 1.32 1.18
CA ALA A 217 -14.54 0.26 1.94
C ALA A 217 -14.93 0.25 3.43
N SER A 218 -15.19 1.41 4.03
CA SER A 218 -15.54 1.49 5.46
C SER A 218 -16.84 0.80 5.82
N ARG A 219 -17.71 0.53 4.85
CA ARG A 219 -18.94 -0.27 5.03
C ARG A 219 -18.66 -1.72 5.40
N PHE A 220 -17.45 -2.21 5.13
CA PHE A 220 -17.05 -3.59 5.31
C PHE A 220 -16.06 -3.79 6.48
N GLU A 221 -15.59 -2.71 7.12
CA GLU A 221 -14.67 -2.80 8.26
C GLU A 221 -15.40 -2.64 9.60
N GLU A 222 -15.13 -3.54 10.55
CA GLU A 222 -15.59 -3.37 11.94
C GLU A 222 -14.80 -2.27 12.66
N VAL A 223 -13.51 -2.16 12.33
CA VAL A 223 -12.64 -1.07 12.78
C VAL A 223 -12.70 0.00 11.70
N HIS A 224 -13.21 1.19 12.02
CA HIS A 224 -13.36 2.33 11.09
C HIS A 224 -12.03 2.95 10.63
N SER A 225 -11.07 2.11 10.23
CA SER A 225 -9.74 2.52 9.81
C SER A 225 -9.80 3.23 8.46
N ALA A 226 -10.66 2.77 7.55
CA ALA A 226 -10.89 3.39 6.26
C ALA A 226 -11.42 4.82 6.38
N ASP A 227 -12.37 5.08 7.29
CA ASP A 227 -12.93 6.43 7.52
C ASP A 227 -11.86 7.40 8.05
N MET A 228 -11.03 6.96 9.01
CA MET A 228 -9.89 7.73 9.51
C MET A 228 -8.92 8.09 8.38
N HIS A 229 -8.49 7.09 7.58
CA HIS A 229 -7.56 7.31 6.47
C HIS A 229 -8.16 8.20 5.38
N ALA A 230 -9.46 8.06 5.10
CA ALA A 230 -10.17 8.93 4.16
C ALA A 230 -10.22 10.38 4.65
N ALA A 231 -10.49 10.61 5.94
CA ALA A 231 -10.52 11.94 6.53
C ALA A 231 -9.14 12.61 6.50
N ILE A 232 -8.09 11.88 6.87
CA ILE A 232 -6.71 12.39 6.85
C ILE A 232 -6.25 12.64 5.40
N GLY A 233 -6.51 11.71 4.49
CA GLY A 233 -6.20 11.86 3.05
C GLY A 233 -6.89 13.07 2.44
N ARG A 234 -8.17 13.29 2.79
CA ARG A 234 -8.94 14.48 2.39
C ARG A 234 -8.31 15.76 2.94
N ARG A 235 -7.85 15.77 4.20
CA ARG A 235 -7.22 16.95 4.78
C ARG A 235 -5.90 17.29 4.11
N ILE A 236 -5.06 16.28 3.83
CA ILE A 236 -3.81 16.46 3.07
C ILE A 236 -4.13 17.05 1.70
N MET A 237 -5.14 16.51 1.01
CA MET A 237 -5.59 17.01 -0.29
C MET A 237 -5.97 18.48 -0.24
N GLN A 238 -6.78 18.88 0.74
CA GLN A 238 -7.17 20.27 0.92
C GLN A 238 -5.99 21.20 1.21
N LEU A 239 -5.04 20.78 2.06
CA LEU A 239 -3.87 21.59 2.41
C LEU A 239 -2.95 21.81 1.19
N GLU A 240 -2.73 20.78 0.39
CA GLU A 240 -1.86 20.87 -0.79
C GLU A 240 -2.52 21.63 -1.94
N GLU A 241 -3.84 21.50 -2.09
CA GLU A 241 -4.62 22.12 -3.17
C GLU A 241 -5.13 23.53 -2.81
N GLU A 242 -4.93 24.02 -1.58
CA GLU A 242 -5.39 25.36 -1.16
C GLU A 242 -4.76 26.49 -1.99
N SER A 243 -3.54 26.29 -2.47
CA SER A 243 -2.84 27.24 -3.34
C SER A 243 -3.32 27.18 -4.80
N LEU A 244 -4.10 26.16 -5.17
CA LEU A 244 -4.64 25.99 -6.50
C LEU A 244 -5.95 26.78 -6.64
N GLY A 245 -6.05 27.57 -7.69
CA GLY A 245 -7.36 28.06 -8.13
C GLY A 245 -8.23 26.92 -8.67
N GLU A 246 -9.55 27.15 -8.76
CA GLU A 246 -10.53 26.13 -9.18
C GLU A 246 -10.21 25.44 -10.51
N ALA A 247 -9.55 26.14 -11.45
CA ALA A 247 -9.28 25.65 -12.81
C ALA A 247 -8.05 24.75 -12.94
N GLN A 248 -7.17 24.67 -11.93
CA GLN A 248 -5.90 23.94 -12.02
C GLN A 248 -5.89 22.61 -11.28
N ALA A 249 -6.95 22.29 -10.53
CA ALA A 249 -6.98 21.10 -9.70
C ALA A 249 -6.77 19.80 -10.49
N ASP A 250 -7.18 19.73 -11.76
CA ASP A 250 -7.11 18.46 -12.49
C ASP A 250 -5.72 18.13 -13.07
N ASP A 251 -4.78 19.08 -13.06
CA ASP A 251 -3.41 18.86 -13.53
C ASP A 251 -2.51 18.39 -12.37
N PRO A 252 -1.92 17.16 -12.44
CA PRO A 252 -0.96 16.70 -11.44
C PRO A 252 0.23 17.65 -11.27
N ALA A 253 0.65 18.34 -12.33
CA ALA A 253 1.76 19.28 -12.29
C ALA A 253 1.43 20.58 -11.53
N ALA A 254 0.15 20.84 -11.22
CA ALA A 254 -0.29 22.10 -10.63
C ALA A 254 0.12 22.27 -9.16
N VAL A 255 0.01 21.21 -8.33
CA VAL A 255 0.45 21.27 -6.92
C VAL A 255 1.97 21.38 -6.87
N PRO A 256 2.57 22.50 -6.45
CA PRO A 256 4.02 22.63 -6.45
C PRO A 256 4.64 21.88 -5.26
N GLU A 257 5.93 21.50 -5.37
CA GLU A 257 6.64 20.72 -4.34
C GLU A 257 6.57 21.36 -2.93
N TRP A 258 6.67 22.69 -2.83
CA TRP A 258 6.64 23.39 -1.54
C TRP A 258 5.27 23.35 -0.83
N CYS A 259 4.19 23.03 -1.55
CA CYS A 259 2.88 22.77 -0.96
C CYS A 259 2.75 21.33 -0.45
N ARG A 260 3.62 20.41 -0.86
CA ARG A 260 3.46 18.97 -0.60
C ARG A 260 3.64 18.63 0.88
N ILE A 261 2.79 17.74 1.37
CA ILE A 261 2.94 17.13 2.69
C ILE A 261 3.87 15.92 2.57
N HIS A 262 5.07 16.07 3.10
CA HIS A 262 6.09 15.04 3.01
C HIS A 262 5.88 13.93 4.05
N ALA A 263 5.37 14.24 5.24
CA ALA A 263 5.16 13.24 6.29
C ALA A 263 3.95 13.55 7.17
N VAL A 264 3.35 12.48 7.70
CA VAL A 264 2.18 12.54 8.57
C VAL A 264 2.40 11.65 9.79
N ARG A 265 2.19 12.22 10.98
CA ARG A 265 2.20 11.50 12.26
C ARG A 265 0.81 11.57 12.88
N ILE A 266 0.21 10.41 13.13
CA ILE A 266 -1.17 10.26 13.62
C ILE A 266 -1.11 9.78 15.07
N ARG A 267 -1.54 10.57 16.04
CA ARG A 267 -1.69 10.12 17.42
C ARG A 267 -3.16 9.76 17.65
N PRO A 268 -3.51 8.47 17.66
CA PRO A 268 -4.90 8.06 17.87
C PRO A 268 -5.31 8.41 19.31
N ALA A 269 -6.53 8.93 19.47
CA ALA A 269 -7.08 9.30 20.78
C ALA A 269 -7.68 8.10 21.54
N GLY A 270 -7.61 6.89 20.98
CA GLY A 270 -8.16 5.65 21.53
C GLY A 270 -8.84 4.79 20.44
N ALA A 271 -9.14 3.53 20.72
CA ALA A 271 -9.73 2.61 19.73
C ALA A 271 -11.16 3.00 19.30
N GLU A 272 -11.92 3.63 20.20
CA GLU A 272 -13.31 4.07 19.93
C GLU A 272 -13.40 5.56 19.55
N ALA A 273 -12.29 6.29 19.60
CA ALA A 273 -12.29 7.72 19.31
C ALA A 273 -12.45 7.94 17.81
N LYS A 274 -13.45 8.75 17.43
CA LYS A 274 -13.66 9.21 16.05
C LYS A 274 -12.84 10.44 15.68
N PHE A 275 -11.66 10.56 16.30
CA PHE A 275 -10.73 11.63 16.03
C PHE A 275 -9.29 11.22 16.37
N ALA A 276 -8.34 11.91 15.75
CA ALA A 276 -6.92 11.78 16.02
C ALA A 276 -6.24 13.14 15.96
N GLU A 277 -5.20 13.33 16.77
CA GLU A 277 -4.27 14.43 16.56
C GLU A 277 -3.34 14.06 15.40
N VAL A 278 -3.25 14.93 14.40
CA VAL A 278 -2.47 14.70 13.19
C VAL A 278 -1.46 15.83 13.05
N ILE A 279 -0.19 15.45 12.90
CA ILE A 279 0.89 16.37 12.56
C ILE A 279 1.23 16.18 11.09
N PHE A 280 0.99 17.23 10.31
CA PHE A 280 1.42 17.35 8.93
C PHE A 280 2.79 18.03 8.88
N GLN A 281 3.75 17.40 8.20
CA GLN A 281 5.10 17.93 8.04
C GLN A 281 5.35 18.29 6.59
N TYR A 282 5.77 19.53 6.37
CA TYR A 282 5.96 20.11 5.04
C TYR A 282 7.16 21.07 5.02
N ARG A 283 7.54 21.52 3.83
CA ARG A 283 8.69 22.40 3.60
C ARG A 283 8.28 23.64 2.79
N PRO A 284 7.85 24.73 3.46
CA PRO A 284 7.31 25.90 2.78
C PRO A 284 8.34 26.62 1.90
N ASN A 285 9.63 26.47 2.19
CA ASN A 285 10.72 27.09 1.44
C ASN A 285 11.43 26.10 0.50
N GLY A 286 10.77 25.00 0.12
CA GLY A 286 11.33 23.97 -0.76
C GLY A 286 12.31 23.01 -0.07
N MET A 287 13.02 22.18 -0.84
CA MET A 287 13.82 21.08 -0.31
C MET A 287 15.07 21.48 0.48
N ASP A 288 15.55 22.69 0.28
CA ASP A 288 16.65 23.27 1.06
C ASP A 288 16.14 24.06 2.28
N GLY A 289 14.81 24.13 2.44
CA GLY A 289 14.14 24.86 3.50
C GLY A 289 13.94 24.06 4.79
N GLU A 290 13.61 24.80 5.85
CA GLU A 290 13.30 24.23 7.17
C GLU A 290 12.02 23.41 7.17
N TRP A 291 11.98 22.40 8.05
CA TRP A 291 10.77 21.64 8.33
C TRP A 291 9.77 22.49 9.10
N SER A 292 8.52 22.49 8.63
CA SER A 292 7.38 23.07 9.35
C SER A 292 6.38 21.98 9.73
N GLU A 293 5.68 22.20 10.84
CA GLU A 293 4.69 21.27 11.37
C GLU A 293 3.36 21.99 11.58
N LEU A 294 2.28 21.36 11.12
CA LEU A 294 0.90 21.78 11.38
C LEU A 294 0.22 20.69 12.21
N LEU A 295 -0.17 21.01 13.43
CA LEU A 295 -0.92 20.12 14.32
C LEU A 295 -2.40 20.44 14.23
N GLU A 296 -3.22 19.45 13.90
CA GLU A 296 -4.68 19.56 13.86
C GLU A 296 -5.34 18.34 14.50
N VAL A 297 -6.61 18.48 14.90
CA VAL A 297 -7.46 17.34 15.25
C VAL A 297 -8.35 17.03 14.06
N VAL A 298 -8.25 15.81 13.54
CA VAL A 298 -9.04 15.33 12.41
C VAL A 298 -10.13 14.39 12.91
N PHE A 299 -11.37 14.59 12.46
CA PHE A 299 -12.56 13.80 12.82
C PHE A 299 -13.05 12.96 11.62
N TRP A 300 -13.75 11.86 11.89
CA TRP A 300 -14.38 11.01 10.86
C TRP A 300 -15.71 10.38 11.31
#